data_AF-A0AAE4CC52-F1
#
_entry.id   AF-A0AAE4CC52-F1
#
_cell.length_a   1.000
_cell.length_b   1.000
_cell.length_c   1.000
_cell.angle_alpha   90.00
_cell.angle_beta   90.00
_cell.angle_gamma   90.00
#
_symmetry.space_group_name_H-M   'P 1'
#
loop_
_entity.id
_entity.type
_entity.pdbx_description
1 polymer ?
#
loop_
_entity_poly.entity_id
_entity_poly.type
_entity_poly.pdbx_seq_one_letter_code
_entity_poly.pdbx_strand_id
1 'polypeptide(L)'
;MSTATLDQALDRFVRQVGHWEAPRWATPLDGTTGTRADAVHALITWVADAAADAEGQPRRPVPRLPNDLALVDQLRVVVTDLLAATPPPTILTEAATRLTALRHML
;
A
#
# COMPACT_ATOMS: atom_id res chain seq x y z
N MET A 1 9.89 0.67 15.45
CA MET A 1 9.09 1.86 15.06
C MET A 1 7.70 1.79 15.68
N SER A 2 6.99 2.92 15.78
CA SER A 2 5.60 3.00 16.28
C SER A 2 4.58 3.03 15.13
N THR A 3 3.33 2.68 15.43
CA THR A 3 2.18 2.74 14.52
C THR A 3 1.99 4.15 13.92
N ALA A 4 2.20 5.19 14.72
CA ALA A 4 2.08 6.59 14.32
C ALA A 4 2.96 6.99 13.11
N THR A 5 4.13 6.35 12.93
CA THR A 5 4.96 6.64 11.76
C THR A 5 4.41 6.00 10.48
N LEU A 6 3.83 4.80 10.58
CA LEU A 6 3.14 4.17 9.46
C LEU A 6 1.92 5.00 9.05
N ASP A 7 1.12 5.45 10.02
CA ASP A 7 -0.02 6.34 9.78
C ASP A 7 0.41 7.62 9.06
N GLN A 8 1.49 8.26 9.52
CA GLN A 8 2.01 9.47 8.87
C GLN A 8 2.50 9.21 7.43
N ALA A 9 3.11 8.05 7.18
CA ALA A 9 3.55 7.68 5.84
C ALA A 9 2.35 7.44 4.91
N LEU A 10 1.31 6.75 5.39
CA LEU A 10 0.05 6.54 4.68
C LEU A 10 -0.63 7.87 4.36
N ASP A 11 -0.74 8.76 5.35
CA ASP A 11 -1.37 10.08 5.19
C ASP A 11 -0.70 10.91 4.08
N ARG A 12 0.63 10.94 4.05
CA ARG A 12 1.38 11.63 2.99
C ARG A 12 1.17 10.99 1.63
N PHE A 13 1.15 9.65 1.58
CA PHE A 13 0.90 8.90 0.35
C PHE A 13 -0.48 9.24 -0.21
N VAL A 14 -1.52 9.10 0.61
CA VAL A 14 -2.91 9.37 0.27
C VAL A 14 -3.10 10.82 -0.20
N ARG A 15 -2.46 11.81 0.44
CA ARG A 15 -2.55 13.21 -0.01
C ARG A 15 -1.97 13.43 -1.41
N GLN A 16 -0.93 12.69 -1.79
CA GLN A 16 -0.27 12.82 -3.09
C GLN A 16 -1.07 12.17 -4.22
N VAL A 17 -1.72 11.03 -3.96
CA VAL A 17 -2.38 10.23 -5.02
C VAL A 17 -3.91 10.25 -4.94
N GLY A 18 -4.49 10.71 -3.83
CA GLY A 18 -5.93 10.66 -3.58
C GLY A 18 -6.78 11.50 -4.54
N HIS A 19 -6.17 12.43 -5.26
CA HIS A 19 -6.82 13.26 -6.27
C HIS A 19 -6.53 12.79 -7.70
N TRP A 20 -5.86 11.65 -7.88
CA TRP A 20 -5.47 11.16 -9.19
C TRP A 20 -6.65 10.55 -9.93
N GLU A 21 -6.77 10.91 -11.21
CA GLU A 21 -7.71 10.32 -12.14
C GLU A 21 -7.07 9.16 -12.93
N ALA A 22 -7.90 8.39 -13.64
CA ALA A 22 -7.49 7.18 -14.34
C ALA A 22 -6.25 7.35 -15.26
N PRO A 23 -6.08 8.44 -16.04
CA PRO A 23 -4.88 8.61 -16.87
C PRO A 23 -3.58 8.70 -16.06
N ARG A 24 -3.63 9.28 -14.86
CA ARG A 24 -2.47 9.42 -13.99
C ARG A 24 -2.07 8.08 -13.38
N TRP A 25 -3.05 7.24 -13.06
CA TRP A 25 -2.85 5.86 -12.60
C TRP A 25 -2.26 4.96 -13.69
N ALA A 26 -2.73 5.10 -14.93
CA ALA A 26 -2.24 4.34 -16.08
C ALA A 26 -0.85 4.78 -16.59
N THR A 27 -0.26 5.83 -16.00
CA THR A 27 1.08 6.29 -16.40
C THR A 27 2.11 5.19 -16.11
N PRO A 28 2.99 4.86 -17.06
CA PRO A 28 4.11 3.96 -16.82
C PRO A 28 4.99 4.45 -15.66
N LEU A 29 5.48 3.51 -14.86
CA LEU A 29 6.45 3.83 -13.81
C LEU A 29 7.85 3.57 -14.34
N ASP A 30 8.65 4.64 -14.48
CA ASP A 30 10.00 4.59 -15.05
C ASP A 30 10.87 3.50 -14.42
N GLY A 31 11.59 2.76 -15.27
CA GLY A 31 12.43 1.65 -14.83
C GLY A 31 11.66 0.37 -14.47
N THR A 32 10.35 0.32 -14.74
CA THR A 32 9.53 -0.89 -14.55
C THR A 32 8.71 -1.22 -15.80
N THR A 33 8.23 -2.46 -15.91
CA THR A 33 7.30 -2.88 -16.96
C THR A 33 5.83 -2.55 -16.64
N GLY A 34 5.56 -1.91 -15.51
CA GLY A 34 4.21 -1.67 -15.00
C GLY A 34 3.81 -0.19 -14.97
N THR A 35 2.55 0.03 -14.63
CA THR A 35 2.00 1.36 -14.36
C THR A 35 2.17 1.74 -12.89
N ARG A 36 1.94 3.02 -12.58
CA ARG A 36 1.83 3.47 -11.18
C ARG A 36 0.79 2.70 -10.40
N ALA A 37 -0.32 2.34 -11.04
CA ALA A 37 -1.39 1.57 -10.43
C ALA A 37 -0.97 0.14 -10.10
N ASP A 38 -0.12 -0.48 -10.92
CA ASP A 38 0.45 -1.81 -10.66
C ASP A 38 1.39 -1.78 -9.45
N ALA A 39 2.23 -0.75 -9.35
CA ALA A 39 3.14 -0.58 -8.22
C ALA A 39 2.39 -0.39 -6.89
N VAL A 40 1.30 0.39 -6.90
CA VAL A 40 0.44 0.55 -5.72
C VAL A 40 -0.29 -0.75 -5.39
N HIS A 41 -0.75 -1.51 -6.39
CA HIS A 41 -1.34 -2.83 -6.13
C HIS A 41 -0.37 -3.77 -5.44
N ALA A 42 0.88 -3.82 -5.94
CA ALA A 42 1.91 -4.68 -5.38
C ALA A 42 2.19 -4.32 -3.91
N LEU A 43 2.17 -3.03 -3.57
CA LEU A 43 2.27 -2.57 -2.19
C LEU A 43 1.06 -3.05 -1.35
N ILE A 44 -0.16 -2.89 -1.85
CA ILE A 44 -1.38 -3.34 -1.17
C ILE A 44 -1.32 -4.85 -0.90
N THR A 45 -0.95 -5.65 -1.90
CA THR A 45 -0.80 -7.10 -1.75
C THR A 45 0.23 -7.45 -0.68
N TRP A 46 1.39 -6.78 -0.70
CA TRP A 46 2.41 -7.03 0.31
C TRP A 46 1.94 -6.68 1.73
N VAL A 47 1.21 -5.57 1.90
CA VAL A 47 0.65 -5.18 3.21
C VAL A 47 -0.40 -6.20 3.68
N ALA A 48 -1.28 -6.65 2.79
CA ALA A 48 -2.28 -7.67 3.10
C ALA A 48 -1.64 -9.01 3.50
N ASP A 49 -0.59 -9.43 2.79
CA ASP A 49 0.18 -10.63 3.13
C ASP A 49 0.85 -10.50 4.51
N ALA A 50 1.41 -9.33 4.81
CA ALA A 50 2.01 -9.06 6.12
C ALA A 50 0.97 -9.07 7.26
N ALA A 51 -0.25 -8.58 6.99
CA ALA A 51 -1.35 -8.67 7.95
C ALA A 51 -1.75 -10.13 8.18
N ALA A 52 -1.94 -10.91 7.11
CA ALA A 52 -2.27 -12.34 7.21
C ALA A 52 -1.19 -13.12 7.98
N ASP A 53 0.09 -12.85 7.71
CA ASP A 53 1.20 -13.47 8.43
C ASP A 53 1.17 -13.13 9.94
N ALA A 54 0.88 -11.88 10.30
CA ALA A 54 0.77 -11.45 11.70
C ALA A 54 -0.41 -12.11 12.43
N GLU A 55 -1.51 -12.37 11.73
CA GLU A 55 -2.68 -13.08 12.25
C GLU A 55 -2.53 -14.61 12.24
N GLY A 56 -1.46 -15.15 11.64
CA GLY A 56 -1.30 -16.59 11.42
C GLY A 56 -2.32 -17.17 10.44
N GLN A 57 -2.83 -16.35 9.52
CA GLN A 57 -3.81 -16.73 8.51
C GLN A 57 -3.14 -17.05 7.16
N PRO A 58 -3.77 -17.88 6.30
CA PRO A 58 -3.29 -18.07 4.94
C PRO A 58 -3.34 -16.76 4.16
N ARG A 59 -2.25 -16.46 3.44
CA ARG A 59 -2.21 -15.37 2.45
C ARG A 59 -3.24 -15.59 1.35
N ARG A 60 -3.91 -14.53 0.93
CA ARG A 60 -4.96 -14.56 -0.09
C ARG A 60 -4.69 -13.48 -1.13
N PRO A 61 -4.95 -13.76 -2.43
CA PRO A 61 -4.78 -12.74 -3.45
C PRO A 61 -5.70 -11.55 -3.18
N VAL A 62 -5.15 -10.35 -3.17
CA VAL A 62 -5.94 -9.11 -3.12
C VAL A 62 -6.63 -8.91 -4.47
N PRO A 63 -7.97 -8.80 -4.52
CA PRO A 63 -8.67 -8.54 -5.76
C PRO A 63 -8.31 -7.17 -6.33
N ARG A 64 -7.99 -7.13 -7.63
CA ARG A 64 -7.91 -5.87 -8.38
C ARG A 64 -9.31 -5.46 -8.80
N LEU A 65 -9.76 -4.30 -8.31
CA LEU A 65 -11.08 -3.76 -8.65
C LEU A 65 -11.10 -3.23 -10.11
N PRO A 66 -12.29 -3.08 -10.73
CA PRO A 66 -12.41 -2.68 -12.14
C PRO A 66 -11.84 -1.30 -12.49
N ASN A 67 -11.57 -0.47 -11.50
CA ASN A 67 -10.93 0.83 -11.68
C ASN A 67 -9.87 1.07 -10.59
N ASP A 68 -8.86 1.83 -10.97
CA ASP A 68 -7.68 2.08 -10.13
C ASP A 68 -7.88 3.20 -9.11
N LEU A 69 -9.01 3.90 -9.17
CA LEU A 69 -9.36 4.96 -8.20
C LEU A 69 -9.58 4.38 -6.80
N ALA A 70 -10.03 3.12 -6.74
CA ALA A 70 -10.27 2.43 -5.48
C ALA A 70 -8.97 2.01 -4.74
N LEU A 71 -7.79 2.13 -5.35
CA LEU A 71 -6.53 1.69 -4.75
C LEU A 71 -6.18 2.42 -3.46
N VAL A 72 -6.55 3.70 -3.37
CA VAL A 72 -6.30 4.51 -2.17
C VAL A 72 -7.09 3.97 -0.99
N ASP A 73 -8.34 3.57 -1.22
CA ASP A 73 -9.19 3.00 -0.17
C ASP A 73 -8.78 1.56 0.16
N GLN A 74 -8.41 0.75 -0.84
CA GLN A 74 -7.85 -0.58 -0.60
C GLN A 74 -6.59 -0.51 0.26
N LEU A 75 -5.69 0.45 0.00
CA LEU A 75 -4.48 0.66 0.79
C LEU A 75 -4.80 1.05 2.24
N ARG A 76 -5.78 1.93 2.46
CA ARG A 76 -6.23 2.29 3.82
C ARG A 76 -6.78 1.09 4.57
N VAL A 77 -7.58 0.26 3.91
CA VAL A 77 -8.14 -0.96 4.51
C VAL A 77 -7.02 -1.91 4.92
N VAL A 78 -6.11 -2.29 4.01
CA VAL A 78 -5.07 -3.27 4.35
C VAL A 78 -4.07 -2.74 5.39
N VAL A 79 -3.81 -1.42 5.45
CA VAL A 79 -3.00 -0.84 6.53
C VAL A 79 -3.75 -0.89 7.87
N THR A 80 -5.06 -0.65 7.86
CA THR A 80 -5.89 -0.77 9.07
C THR A 80 -5.88 -2.23 9.57
N ASP A 81 -6.03 -3.19 8.67
CA ASP A 81 -5.98 -4.62 8.98
C ASP A 81 -4.59 -5.00 9.52
N LEU A 82 -3.51 -4.53 8.89
CA LEU A 82 -2.16 -4.73 9.38
C LEU A 82 -2.00 -4.17 10.80
N LEU A 83 -2.50 -2.98 11.11
CA LEU A 83 -2.39 -2.42 12.46
C LEU A 83 -3.20 -3.22 13.49
N ALA A 84 -4.39 -3.69 13.10
CA ALA A 84 -5.24 -4.53 13.93
C ALA A 84 -4.61 -5.90 14.25
N ALA A 85 -3.82 -6.44 13.32
CA ALA A 85 -3.09 -7.69 13.48
C ALA A 85 -1.91 -7.62 14.48
N THR A 86 -1.60 -6.44 15.04
CA THR A 86 -0.50 -6.23 16.00
C THR A 86 0.86 -6.79 15.56
N PRO A 87 1.36 -6.37 14.37
CA PRO A 87 2.53 -6.97 13.76
C PRO A 87 3.81 -6.57 14.50
N PRO A 88 4.90 -7.33 14.31
CA PRO A 88 6.19 -6.97 14.86
C PRO A 88 6.65 -5.57 14.42
N PRO A 89 7.40 -4.82 15.26
CA PRO A 89 7.87 -3.48 14.92
C PRO A 89 8.72 -3.39 13.63
N THR A 90 9.35 -4.49 13.22
CA THR A 90 10.10 -4.62 11.97
C THR A 90 9.18 -4.52 10.75
N ILE A 91 8.01 -5.15 10.79
CA ILE A 91 7.02 -5.11 9.70
C ILE A 91 6.42 -3.69 9.57
N LEU A 92 6.13 -3.02 10.70
CA LEU A 92 5.70 -1.61 10.69
C LEU A 92 6.76 -0.69 10.04
N THR A 93 8.03 -0.96 10.33
CA THR A 93 9.16 -0.21 9.75
C THR A 93 9.25 -0.43 8.25
N GLU A 94 9.12 -1.68 7.82
CA GLU A 94 9.16 -2.05 6.41
C GLU A 94 7.99 -1.46 5.63
N ALA A 95 6.77 -1.53 6.17
CA ALA A 95 5.58 -0.93 5.56
C ALA A 95 5.74 0.58 5.35
N ALA A 96 6.19 1.30 6.39
CA ALA A 96 6.43 2.74 6.30
C ALA A 96 7.54 3.09 5.28
N THR A 97 8.58 2.27 5.22
CA THR A 97 9.69 2.42 4.27
C THR A 97 9.21 2.22 2.83
N ARG A 98 8.45 1.15 2.56
CA ARG A 98 7.89 0.86 1.23
C ARG A 98 6.93 1.93 0.76
N LEU A 99 6.03 2.41 1.63
CA LEU A 99 5.14 3.54 1.34
C LEU A 99 5.92 4.79 0.97
N THR A 100 6.94 5.14 1.77
CA THR A 100 7.76 6.33 1.54
C THR A 100 8.57 6.24 0.26
N ALA A 101 9.16 5.08 -0.01
CA ALA A 101 9.93 4.82 -1.23
C ALA A 101 9.04 4.93 -2.47
N LEU A 102 7.90 4.24 -2.47
CA LEU A 102 6.96 4.31 -3.60
C LEU A 102 6.46 5.74 -3.82
N ARG A 103 6.13 6.47 -2.75
CA ARG A 103 5.73 7.89 -2.84
C ARG A 103 6.78 8.75 -3.56
N HIS A 104 8.06 8.50 -3.36
CA HIS A 104 9.14 9.24 -4.03
C HIS A 104 9.34 8.84 -5.50
N MET A 105 8.84 7.68 -5.92
CA MET A 105 8.90 7.23 -7.31
C MET A 105 7.69 7.69 -8.14
N LEU A 106 6.59 8.07 -7.49
CA LEU A 106 5.29 8.41 -8.11
C LEU A 106 5.21 9.87 -8.57
#